data_AF-A0A5K7XA99-F1
#
_entry.id   AF-A0A5K7XA99-F1
#
_cell.length_a   1.000
_cell.length_b   1.000
_cell.length_c   1.000
_cell.angle_alpha   90.00
_cell.angle_beta   90.00
_cell.angle_gamma   90.00
#
_symmetry.space_group_name_H-M   'P 1'
#
loop_
_entity.id
_entity.type
_entity.pdbx_description
1 polymer ?
#
loop_
_entity_poly.entity_id
_entity_poly.type
_entity_poly.pdbx_seq_one_letter_code
_entity_poly.pdbx_strand_id
1 'polypeptide(L)'
;MPRPRFTLRLALALVAIAAFPLWQLSIVRQRREAMSSGPAFIAAIESPNLLGKASPSVNTFRELLGDKPIRYVYIPLEGDWKTKKAMVQRLFPEAEVFEGLPEPEIP
;
A
#
# COMPACT_ATOMS: atom_id res chain seq x y z
N MET A 1 -20.53 2.42 -46.22
CA MET A 1 -20.18 1.67 -44.99
C MET A 1 -19.39 2.59 -44.05
N PRO A 2 -19.95 3.03 -42.91
CA PRO A 2 -19.22 3.87 -41.95
C PRO A 2 -18.03 3.08 -41.38
N ARG A 3 -16.84 3.69 -41.41
CA ARG A 3 -15.59 3.00 -41.03
C ARG A 3 -15.51 2.88 -39.49
N PRO A 4 -15.32 1.68 -38.91
CA PRO A 4 -15.36 1.42 -37.46
C PRO A 4 -14.14 1.96 -36.68
N ARG A 5 -13.37 2.89 -37.25
CA ARG A 5 -12.16 3.44 -36.61
C ARG A 5 -12.48 4.31 -35.40
N PHE A 6 -13.67 4.93 -35.38
CA PHE A 6 -14.08 5.81 -34.28
C PHE A 6 -14.55 5.02 -33.06
N THR A 7 -15.34 3.97 -33.26
CA THR A 7 -15.83 3.10 -32.18
C THR A 7 -14.69 2.40 -31.44
N LEU A 8 -13.66 1.94 -32.17
CA LEU A 8 -12.51 1.26 -31.59
C LEU A 8 -11.64 2.21 -30.74
N ARG A 9 -11.42 3.45 -31.21
CA ARG A 9 -10.70 4.49 -30.44
C ARG A 9 -11.46 4.92 -29.19
N LEU A 10 -12.78 5.08 -29.31
CA LEU A 10 -13.64 5.42 -28.18
C LEU A 10 -13.64 4.31 -27.12
N ALA A 11 -13.77 3.04 -27.55
CA ALA A 11 -13.71 1.90 -26.65
C ALA A 11 -12.36 1.83 -25.91
N LEU A 12 -11.25 2.08 -26.62
CA LEU A 12 -9.92 2.07 -26.03
C LEU A 12 -9.73 3.21 -25.01
N ALA A 13 -10.25 4.40 -25.32
CA ALA A 13 -10.26 5.53 -24.39
C ALA A 13 -11.09 5.23 -23.14
N LEU A 14 -12.28 4.66 -23.29
CA LEU A 14 -13.14 4.28 -22.17
C LEU A 14 -12.49 3.21 -21.29
N VAL A 15 -11.85 2.20 -21.89
CA VAL A 15 -11.11 1.17 -21.14
C VAL A 15 -9.93 1.79 -20.39
N ALA A 16 -9.18 2.71 -21.01
CA ALA A 16 -8.06 3.39 -20.34
C ALA A 16 -8.53 4.24 -19.14
N ILE A 17 -9.65 4.95 -19.28
CA ILE A 17 -10.26 5.73 -18.19
C ILE A 17 -10.74 4.83 -17.06
N ALA A 18 -11.36 3.68 -17.38
CA ALA A 18 -11.85 2.72 -16.39
C ALA A 18 -10.72 1.91 -15.72
N ALA A 19 -9.59 1.70 -16.41
CA ALA A 19 -8.46 0.95 -15.87
C ALA A 19 -7.80 1.67 -14.68
N PHE A 20 -7.74 3.00 -14.71
CA PHE A 20 -7.15 3.80 -13.63
C PHE A 20 -7.82 3.59 -12.26
N PRO A 21 -9.15 3.79 -12.09
CA PRO A 21 -9.82 3.56 -10.81
C PRO A 21 -9.79 2.10 -10.38
N LEU A 22 -9.90 1.16 -11.32
CA LEU A 22 -9.79 -0.28 -11.03
C LEU A 22 -8.40 -0.64 -10.49
N TRP A 23 -7.34 -0.07 -11.06
CA TRP A 23 -5.99 -0.25 -10.56
C TRP A 23 -5.82 0.31 -9.14
N GLN A 24 -6.32 1.52 -8.87
CA GLN A 24 -6.28 2.09 -7.51
C GLN A 24 -7.05 1.22 -6.49
N LEU A 25 -8.24 0.73 -6.86
CA LEU A 25 -9.02 -0.18 -6.03
C LEU A 25 -8.26 -1.47 -5.70
N SER A 26 -7.56 -2.05 -6.69
CA SER A 26 -6.77 -3.26 -6.48
C SER A 26 -5.64 -3.07 -5.46
N ILE A 27 -4.96 -1.92 -5.50
CA ILE A 27 -3.88 -1.57 -4.56
C ILE A 27 -4.43 -1.41 -3.14
N VAL A 28 -5.53 -0.66 -2.98
CA VAL A 28 -6.16 -0.45 -1.67
C VAL A 28 -6.64 -1.78 -1.10
N ARG A 29 -7.22 -2.65 -1.93
CA ARG A 29 -7.66 -3.98 -1.51
C ARG A 29 -6.49 -4.86 -1.07
N GLN A 30 -5.39 -4.92 -1.84
CA GLN A 30 -4.19 -5.68 -1.47
C GLN A 30 -3.60 -5.20 -0.14
N ARG A 31 -3.51 -3.88 0.08
CA ARG A 31 -3.04 -3.31 1.34
C ARG A 31 -3.97 -3.67 2.51
N ARG A 32 -5.28 -3.61 2.29
CA ARG A 32 -6.29 -3.97 3.30
C ARG A 32 -6.22 -5.44 3.66
N GLU A 33 -6.12 -6.30 2.66
CA GLU A 33 -5.94 -7.75 2.85
C GLU A 33 -4.66 -8.01 3.62
N ALA A 34 -3.55 -7.39 3.25
CA ALA A 34 -2.26 -7.55 3.91
C ALA A 34 -2.25 -7.02 5.37
N MET A 35 -3.02 -5.96 5.68
CA MET A 35 -3.25 -5.51 7.06
C MET A 35 -4.13 -6.47 7.86
N SER A 36 -5.14 -7.07 7.23
CA SER A 36 -6.07 -8.00 7.88
C SER A 36 -5.49 -9.40 8.08
N SER A 37 -4.52 -9.80 7.25
CA SER A 37 -3.95 -11.14 7.23
C SER A 37 -2.75 -11.30 8.19
N GLY A 38 -2.81 -10.74 9.41
CA GLY A 38 -1.75 -10.97 10.43
C GLY A 38 -1.34 -12.46 10.49
N PRO A 39 -0.05 -12.84 10.67
CA PRO A 39 1.06 -12.18 11.35
C PRO A 39 2.29 -11.93 10.45
N ALA A 40 2.11 -11.63 9.15
CA ALA A 40 3.25 -11.45 8.25
C ALA A 40 4.09 -10.19 8.54
N PHE A 41 3.49 -9.16 9.15
CA PHE A 41 4.12 -7.92 9.61
C PHE A 41 3.15 -7.13 10.52
N ILE A 42 3.68 -6.26 11.37
CA ILE A 42 2.92 -5.32 12.23
C ILE A 42 3.02 -3.93 11.61
N ALA A 43 1.89 -3.36 11.20
CA ALA A 43 1.82 -2.00 10.68
C ALA A 43 1.44 -1.02 11.80
N ALA A 44 2.22 0.04 11.99
CA ALA A 44 1.96 1.08 12.97
C ALA A 44 1.89 2.46 12.31
N ILE A 45 0.94 3.27 12.76
CA ILE A 45 0.73 4.65 12.32
C ILE A 45 1.71 5.59 13.03
N GLU A 46 2.13 5.24 14.24
CA GLU A 46 3.10 5.97 15.08
C GLU A 46 4.16 4.98 15.56
N SER A 47 5.44 5.37 15.49
CA SER A 47 6.53 4.60 16.09
C SER A 47 6.76 5.13 17.50
N PRO A 48 6.88 4.25 18.52
CA PRO A 48 7.21 4.68 19.88
C PRO A 48 8.59 5.39 19.94
N ASN A 49 9.53 5.01 19.07
CA ASN A 49 10.92 5.45 19.15
C ASN A 49 11.30 6.65 18.27
N LEU A 50 10.40 7.18 17.43
CA LEU A 50 10.70 8.25 16.47
C LEU A 50 9.63 9.35 16.49
N LEU A 51 9.63 10.13 17.57
CA LEU A 51 8.88 11.38 17.66
C LEU A 51 9.44 12.41 16.66
N GLY A 52 8.62 12.86 15.71
CA GLY A 52 8.91 14.07 14.92
C GLY A 52 8.98 13.93 13.40
N LYS A 53 8.75 12.75 12.82
CA LYS A 53 8.65 12.61 11.35
C LYS A 53 7.22 12.91 10.85
N ALA A 54 7.09 13.76 9.83
CA ALA A 54 5.80 14.11 9.25
C ALA A 54 5.08 12.87 8.68
N SER A 55 3.75 12.85 8.75
CA SER A 55 2.98 11.74 8.18
C SER A 55 3.23 11.66 6.68
N PRO A 56 3.57 10.47 6.14
CA PRO A 56 3.55 10.29 4.71
C PRO A 56 2.12 10.56 4.21
N SER A 57 2.00 11.35 3.16
CA SER A 57 0.73 11.58 2.50
C SER A 57 0.45 10.43 1.53
N VAL A 58 -0.75 9.86 1.63
CA VAL A 58 -1.27 8.99 0.58
C VAL A 58 -1.89 9.89 -0.49
N ASN A 59 -1.87 9.44 -1.75
CA ASN A 59 -2.59 10.13 -2.82
C ASN A 59 -4.08 10.31 -2.45
N THR A 60 -4.63 11.52 -2.66
CA THR A 60 -6.01 11.92 -2.28
C THR A 60 -7.08 10.95 -2.79
N PHE A 61 -6.88 10.35 -3.98
CA PHE A 61 -7.81 9.38 -4.53
C PHE A 61 -7.86 8.07 -3.71
N ARG A 62 -6.74 7.66 -3.11
CA ARG A 62 -6.68 6.47 -2.24
C ARG A 62 -7.24 6.75 -0.86
N GLU A 63 -7.04 7.98 -0.35
CA GLU A 63 -7.67 8.44 0.89
C GLU A 63 -9.20 8.41 0.77
N LEU A 64 -9.74 8.83 -0.39
CA LEU A 64 -11.17 8.74 -0.69
C LEU A 64 -11.69 7.29 -0.77
N LEU A 65 -10.81 6.34 -1.11
CA LEU A 65 -11.11 4.90 -1.09
C LEU A 65 -10.95 4.27 0.32
N GLY A 66 -10.62 5.07 1.33
CA GLY A 66 -10.46 4.64 2.72
C GLY A 66 -9.10 4.01 3.05
N ASP A 67 -8.09 4.24 2.22
CA ASP A 67 -6.71 3.86 2.53
C ASP A 67 -6.14 4.75 3.65
N LYS A 68 -5.29 4.18 4.49
CA LYS A 68 -4.66 4.90 5.61
C LYS A 68 -3.14 4.93 5.40
N PRO A 69 -2.49 6.08 5.66
CA PRO A 69 -1.03 6.14 5.65
C PRO A 69 -0.48 5.26 6.77
N ILE A 70 0.45 4.38 6.42
CA ILE A 70 1.21 3.57 7.38
C ILE A 70 2.62 4.10 7.38
N ARG A 71 3.17 4.33 8.57
CA ARG A 71 4.53 4.88 8.73
C ARG A 71 5.55 3.80 8.97
N TYR A 72 5.18 2.78 9.73
CA TYR A 72 6.10 1.78 10.22
C TYR A 72 5.56 0.40 9.91
N VAL A 73 6.38 -0.45 9.33
CA VAL A 73 6.07 -1.87 9.15
C VAL A 73 7.17 -2.71 9.75
N TYR A 74 6.83 -3.48 10.77
CA TYR A 74 7.71 -4.40 11.46
C TYR A 74 7.53 -5.80 10.87
N ILE A 75 8.59 -6.39 10.34
CA ILE A 75 8.53 -7.78 9.85
C ILE A 75 9.10 -8.69 10.92
N PRO A 76 8.38 -9.76 11.33
CA PRO A 76 8.91 -10.74 12.26
C PRO A 76 10.15 -11.41 11.67
N LEU A 77 11.13 -11.69 12.53
CA LEU A 77 12.44 -12.28 12.20
C LEU A 77 12.35 -13.70 11.60
N GLU A 78 11.17 -14.30 11.55
CA GLU A 78 10.97 -15.64 10.96
C GLU A 78 10.97 -15.59 9.43
N GLY A 79 12.08 -16.01 8.82
CA GLY A 79 12.18 -16.33 7.38
C GLY A 79 13.03 -15.36 6.56
N ASP A 80 12.86 -15.40 5.24
CA ASP A 80 13.66 -14.62 4.28
C ASP A 80 13.30 -13.12 4.32
N TRP A 81 13.98 -12.40 5.22
CA TRP A 81 13.86 -10.97 5.45
C TRP A 81 13.96 -10.15 4.15
N LYS A 82 14.87 -10.50 3.25
CA LYS A 82 15.10 -9.73 2.02
C LYS A 82 13.87 -9.76 1.11
N THR A 83 13.26 -10.95 0.98
CA THR A 83 12.07 -11.15 0.16
C THR A 83 10.84 -10.50 0.80
N LYS A 84 10.67 -10.62 2.13
CA LYS A 84 9.57 -9.97 2.85
C LYS A 84 9.68 -8.44 2.84
N LYS A 85 10.88 -7.89 3.06
CA LYS A 85 11.15 -6.46 2.97
C LYS A 85 10.82 -5.91 1.59
N ALA A 86 11.23 -6.59 0.53
CA ALA A 86 10.91 -6.18 -0.84
C ALA A 86 9.40 -6.21 -1.13
N MET A 87 8.68 -7.19 -0.60
CA MET A 87 7.22 -7.28 -0.73
C MET A 87 6.53 -6.13 0.02
N VAL A 88 6.93 -5.88 1.27
CA VAL A 88 6.37 -4.82 2.11
C VAL A 88 6.66 -3.44 1.54
N GLN A 89 7.89 -3.16 1.08
CA GLN A 89 8.24 -1.88 0.47
C GLN A 89 7.47 -1.63 -0.84
N ARG A 90 7.08 -2.68 -1.56
CA ARG A 90 6.21 -2.55 -2.75
C ARG A 90 4.77 -2.20 -2.39
N LEU A 91 4.25 -2.75 -1.30
CA LEU A 91 2.87 -2.51 -0.83
C LEU A 91 2.73 -1.17 -0.10
N PHE A 92 3.76 -0.80 0.66
CA PHE A 92 3.84 0.41 1.48
C PHE A 92 5.13 1.18 1.17
N PRO A 93 5.25 1.77 -0.03
CA PRO A 93 6.44 2.54 -0.41
C PRO A 93 6.73 3.72 0.51
N GLU A 94 5.70 4.24 1.17
CA GLU A 94 5.77 5.34 2.12
C GLU A 94 6.13 4.94 3.55
N ALA A 95 6.16 3.64 3.85
CA ALA A 95 6.49 3.13 5.17
C ALA A 95 7.98 2.82 5.32
N GLU A 96 8.50 3.04 6.52
CA GLU A 96 9.81 2.56 6.95
C GLU A 96 9.67 1.13 7.48
N VAL A 97 10.51 0.24 6.96
CA VAL A 97 10.46 -1.19 7.27
C VAL A 97 11.55 -1.53 8.29
N PHE A 98 11.12 -2.01 9.46
CA PHE A 98 11.98 -2.40 10.58
C PHE A 98 12.00 -3.92 10.74
N GLU A 99 13.16 -4.42 11.17
CA GLU A 99 13.38 -5.84 11.46
C GLU A 99 13.06 -6.11 12.92
N GLY A 100 12.24 -7.13 13.19
CA GLY A 100 11.85 -7.51 14.55
C GLY A 100 10.50 -6.96 15.00
N LEU A 101 10.11 -7.28 16.23
CA LEU A 101 8.91 -6.75 16.87
C LEU A 101 9.20 -5.35 17.45
N PRO A 102 8.18 -4.49 17.60
CA PRO A 102 8.36 -3.27 18.41
C PRO A 102 8.83 -3.70 19.80
N GLU A 103 10.02 -3.25 20.21
CA GLU A 103 10.50 -3.50 21.58
C GLU A 103 9.46 -2.93 22.55
N PRO A 104 8.93 -3.72 23.50
CA PRO A 104 8.04 -3.19 24.51
C PRO A 104 8.86 -2.24 25.40
N GLU A 105 8.44 -0.98 25.49
CA GLU A 105 8.92 -0.08 26.54
C GLU A 105 8.67 -0.75 27.89
N ILE A 106 9.74 -1.14 28.58
CA ILE A 106 9.67 -1.51 29.99
C ILE A 106 9.57 -0.18 30.76
N PRO A 107 8.53 0.03 31.58
CA PRO A 107 8.34 1.26 32.34
C PRO A 107 9.43 1.49 33.40
#